data_AF-F0F9Z2-F1
#
_entry.id   AF-F0F9Z2-F1
#
_cell.length_a   1.000
_cell.length_b   1.000
_cell.length_c   1.000
_cell.angle_alpha   90.00
_cell.angle_beta   90.00
_cell.angle_gamma   90.00
#
_symmetry.space_group_name_H-M   'P 1'
#
loop_
_entity.id
_entity.type
_entity.pdbx_description
1 polymer ?
#
loop_
_entity_poly.entity_id
_entity_poly.type
_entity_poly.pdbx_seq_one_letter_code
_entity_poly.pdbx_strand_id
1 'polypeptide(L)'
;MIEKGFAMYIYDYKFPDLSEIAYNHLLQHLDAYKVKPQFYVINFDDPRKSHRCNPINPAFMTDISDAYESAYTIMLNLNRSWIQKQGDFFVESPIILLAAIIWFLKIYENGKYCTFPHAIEFLNRPYAQIFPILTSYDELANYLSPLWTLGRAEHRISCRGR
;
A
#
# COMPACT_ATOMS: atom_id res chain seq x y z
N MET A 1 19.18 -4.09 23.91
CA MET A 1 18.40 -5.00 23.04
C MET A 1 19.28 -5.61 21.96
N ILE A 2 20.08 -4.81 21.26
CA ILE A 2 21.08 -5.27 20.28
C ILE A 2 22.04 -6.32 20.86
N GLU A 3 22.65 -6.05 22.03
CA GLU A 3 23.49 -7.02 22.76
C GLU A 3 22.83 -8.37 23.03
N LYS A 4 21.51 -8.38 23.16
CA LYS A 4 20.73 -9.60 23.44
C LYS A 4 20.33 -10.33 22.15
N GLY A 5 20.79 -9.88 20.98
CA GLY A 5 20.49 -10.49 19.69
C GLY A 5 19.07 -10.20 19.15
N PHE A 6 18.39 -9.17 19.65
CA PHE A 6 17.05 -8.82 19.17
C PHE A 6 17.11 -7.86 17.96
N ALA A 7 16.16 -8.04 17.03
CA ALA A 7 15.89 -7.04 15.99
C ALA A 7 15.14 -5.84 16.59
N MET A 8 15.32 -4.65 16.00
CA MET A 8 14.70 -3.42 16.50
C MET A 8 14.07 -2.63 15.37
N TYR A 9 12.98 -1.95 15.68
CA TYR A 9 12.38 -0.90 14.87
C TYR A 9 12.57 0.43 15.58
N ILE A 10 13.33 1.34 14.98
CA ILE A 10 13.71 2.62 15.59
C ILE A 10 13.02 3.75 14.86
N TYR A 11 12.29 4.59 15.60
CA TYR A 11 11.80 5.87 15.11
C TYR A 11 12.76 6.98 15.53
N ASP A 12 13.52 7.50 14.58
CA ASP A 12 14.50 8.56 14.80
C ASP A 12 13.98 9.90 14.26
N TYR A 13 13.41 10.71 15.15
CA TYR A 13 12.85 12.01 14.80
C TYR A 13 13.90 13.06 14.41
N LYS A 14 15.17 12.89 14.84
CA LYS A 14 16.28 13.81 14.56
C LYS A 14 17.39 13.08 13.80
N PHE A 15 17.00 12.43 12.71
CA PHE A 15 17.92 11.61 11.92
C PHE A 15 19.21 12.38 11.53
N PRO A 16 20.42 11.82 11.74
CA PRO A 16 20.71 10.44 12.13
C PRO A 16 21.12 10.23 13.61
N ASP A 17 20.71 11.08 14.56
CA ASP A 17 21.20 11.05 15.95
C ASP A 17 21.10 9.66 16.60
N LEU A 18 19.90 9.08 16.65
CA LEU A 18 19.68 7.78 17.29
C LEU A 18 20.13 6.63 16.38
N SER A 19 19.96 6.80 15.07
CA SER A 19 20.33 5.81 14.05
C SER A 19 21.83 5.54 14.04
N GLU A 20 22.67 6.57 14.20
CA GLU A 20 24.13 6.44 14.25
C GLU A 20 24.57 5.67 15.50
N ILE A 21 24.00 5.99 16.67
CA ILE A 21 24.26 5.25 17.90
C ILE A 21 23.86 3.78 17.73
N ALA A 22 22.67 3.51 17.21
CA ALA A 22 22.18 2.15 17.01
C ALA A 22 23.04 1.36 16.01
N TYR A 23 23.46 1.99 14.92
CA TYR A 23 24.31 1.36 13.90
C TYR A 23 25.70 1.03 14.44
N ASN A 24 26.34 1.96 15.15
CA ASN A 24 27.63 1.73 15.79
C ASN A 24 27.53 0.62 16.84
N HIS A 25 26.47 0.62 17.64
CA HIS A 25 26.21 -0.42 18.62
C HIS A 25 25.95 -1.78 17.98
N LEU A 26 25.30 -1.83 16.81
CA LEU A 26 25.10 -3.05 16.04
C LEU A 26 26.43 -3.62 15.55
N LEU A 27 27.30 -2.79 14.97
CA LEU A 27 28.60 -3.22 14.45
C LEU A 27 29.48 -3.88 15.52
N GLN A 28 29.40 -3.39 16.76
CA GLN A 28 30.17 -3.92 17.89
C GLN A 28 29.63 -5.25 18.45
N HIS A 29 28.37 -5.60 18.17
CA HIS A 29 27.67 -6.73 18.78
C HIS A 29 27.06 -7.69 17.74
N LEU A 30 27.64 -7.75 16.53
CA LEU A 30 27.18 -8.65 15.47
C LEU A 30 27.33 -10.13 15.83
N ASP A 31 28.23 -10.46 16.75
CA ASP A 31 28.48 -11.80 17.28
C ASP A 31 27.32 -12.34 18.13
N ALA A 32 26.49 -11.47 18.70
CA ALA A 32 25.27 -11.87 19.42
C ALA A 32 24.19 -12.47 18.51
N TYR A 33 24.32 -12.36 17.18
CA TYR A 33 23.30 -12.79 16.22
C TYR A 33 23.71 -14.07 15.48
N LYS A 34 22.84 -15.09 15.53
CA LYS A 34 22.99 -16.31 14.70
C LYS A 34 22.95 -15.98 13.20
N VAL A 35 22.07 -15.06 12.81
CA VAL A 35 21.99 -14.52 11.45
C VAL A 35 22.24 -13.03 11.54
N LYS A 36 23.32 -12.55 10.90
CA LYS A 36 23.71 -11.14 10.97
C LYS A 36 22.58 -10.26 10.40
N PRO A 37 22.04 -9.30 11.18
CA PRO A 37 20.97 -8.45 10.70
C PRO A 37 21.52 -7.42 9.69
N GLN A 38 20.65 -6.99 8.78
CA GLN A 38 20.91 -5.83 7.93
C GLN A 38 20.29 -4.57 8.56
N PHE A 39 20.93 -3.43 8.32
CA PHE A 39 20.46 -2.14 8.82
C PHE A 39 19.76 -1.38 7.70
N TYR A 40 18.43 -1.30 7.78
CA TYR A 40 17.61 -0.57 6.82
C TYR A 40 17.11 0.74 7.42
N VAL A 41 17.08 1.76 6.58
CA VAL A 41 16.63 3.12 6.91
C VAL A 41 15.57 3.53 5.92
N ILE A 42 14.42 4.00 6.41
CA ILE A 42 13.40 4.68 5.62
C ILE A 42 13.44 6.15 6.02
N ASN A 43 13.85 7.02 5.09
CA ASN A 43 14.01 8.45 5.32
C ASN A 43 13.06 9.23 4.41
N PHE A 44 12.11 9.95 5.01
CA PHE A 44 11.12 10.74 4.29
C PHE A 44 11.57 12.19 3.99
N ASP A 45 12.59 12.69 4.68
CA ASP A 45 13.14 14.04 4.49
C ASP A 45 14.19 14.06 3.35
N ASP A 46 15.10 13.09 3.35
CA ASP A 46 16.10 12.88 2.30
C ASP A 46 15.96 11.46 1.70
N PRO A 47 15.21 11.33 0.59
CA PRO A 47 15.03 10.05 -0.10
C PRO A 47 16.35 9.42 -0.60
N ARG A 48 17.46 10.16 -0.69
CA ARG A 48 18.76 9.61 -1.10
C ARG A 48 19.40 8.79 0.02
N LYS A 49 19.06 9.07 1.27
CA LYS A 49 19.50 8.32 2.46
C LYS A 49 18.52 7.21 2.86
N SER A 50 17.42 7.07 2.13
CA SER A 50 16.44 6.01 2.33
C SER A 50 16.74 4.80 1.47
N HIS A 51 16.60 3.62 2.06
CA HIS A 51 16.40 2.40 1.30
C HIS A 51 15.07 2.50 0.55
N ARG A 52 15.03 1.94 -0.66
CA ARG A 52 13.82 1.90 -1.49
C ARG A 52 12.93 0.78 -0.96
N CYS A 53 11.67 1.11 -0.67
CA CYS A 53 10.66 0.13 -0.31
C CYS A 53 9.42 0.33 -1.19
N ASN A 54 8.81 -0.76 -1.61
CA ASN A 54 7.50 -0.74 -2.24
C ASN A 54 6.50 -1.36 -1.26
N PRO A 55 5.57 -0.57 -0.68
CA PRO A 55 4.64 -1.07 0.32
C PRO A 55 3.63 -2.09 -0.24
N ILE A 56 3.43 -2.09 -1.56
CA ILE A 56 2.54 -3.02 -2.27
C ILE A 56 3.35 -3.99 -3.15
N ASN A 57 4.54 -4.41 -2.69
CA ASN A 57 5.38 -5.29 -3.48
C ASN A 57 4.65 -6.61 -3.80
N PRO A 58 4.57 -7.00 -5.08
CA PRO A 58 3.84 -8.18 -5.49
C PRO A 58 4.35 -9.48 -4.86
N ALA A 59 5.62 -9.55 -4.42
CA ALA A 59 6.18 -10.72 -3.76
C ALA A 59 5.55 -11.01 -2.38
N PHE A 60 4.91 -10.01 -1.76
CA PHE A 60 4.28 -10.14 -0.44
C PHE A 60 2.75 -10.31 -0.53
N MET A 61 2.19 -10.45 -1.74
CA MET A 61 0.76 -10.68 -1.94
C MET A 61 0.54 -12.05 -2.58
N THR A 62 -0.18 -12.90 -1.85
CA THR A 62 -0.58 -14.25 -2.24
C THR A 62 -2.00 -14.31 -2.75
N ASP A 63 -2.92 -13.56 -2.13
CA ASP A 63 -4.31 -13.47 -2.55
C ASP A 63 -4.86 -12.03 -2.45
N ILE A 64 -6.10 -11.84 -2.92
CA ILE A 64 -6.73 -10.51 -2.97
C ILE A 64 -6.93 -9.88 -1.59
N SER A 65 -6.96 -10.68 -0.51
CA SER A 65 -7.06 -10.17 0.85
C SER A 65 -5.79 -9.42 1.26
N ASP A 66 -4.60 -9.84 0.80
CA ASP A 66 -3.35 -9.11 1.05
C ASP A 66 -3.36 -7.71 0.41
N ALA A 67 -3.95 -7.60 -0.79
CA ALA A 67 -4.16 -6.33 -1.47
C ALA A 67 -5.17 -5.44 -0.72
N TYR A 68 -6.23 -6.05 -0.17
CA TYR A 68 -7.21 -5.36 0.67
C TYR A 68 -6.59 -4.84 1.97
N GLU A 69 -5.83 -5.64 2.71
CA GLU A 69 -5.16 -5.22 3.94
C GLU A 69 -4.17 -4.08 3.70
N SER A 70 -3.45 -4.13 2.57
CA SER A 70 -2.57 -3.05 2.13
C SER A 70 -3.35 -1.76 1.85
N ALA A 71 -4.44 -1.86 1.08
CA ALA A 71 -5.30 -0.71 0.76
C ALA A 71 -5.95 -0.13 2.02
N TYR A 72 -6.47 -0.98 2.90
CA TYR A 72 -7.11 -0.63 4.16
C TYR A 72 -6.14 0.14 5.05
N THR A 73 -4.92 -0.39 5.24
CA THR A 73 -3.87 0.28 6.02
C THR A 73 -3.52 1.64 5.44
N ILE A 74 -3.37 1.75 4.12
CA ILE A 74 -3.06 3.02 3.45
C ILE A 74 -4.18 4.04 3.66
N MET A 75 -5.43 3.67 3.35
CA MET A 75 -6.58 4.59 3.39
C MET A 75 -6.89 5.09 4.80
N LEU A 76 -6.80 4.23 5.82
CA LEU A 76 -7.02 4.63 7.21
C LEU A 76 -5.90 5.52 7.77
N ASN A 77 -4.65 5.32 7.31
CA ASN A 77 -3.55 6.21 7.71
C ASN A 77 -3.64 7.57 7.03
N LEU A 78 -4.21 7.65 5.82
CA LEU A 78 -4.50 8.93 5.14
C LEU A 78 -5.65 9.69 5.82
N ASN A 79 -6.70 8.99 6.27
CA ASN A 79 -7.81 9.59 7.00
C ASN A 79 -8.16 8.82 8.27
N ARG A 80 -7.51 9.19 9.38
CA ARG A 80 -7.72 8.54 10.68
C ARG A 80 -9.16 8.60 11.21
N SER A 81 -9.98 9.54 10.73
CA SER A 81 -11.40 9.62 11.14
C SER A 81 -12.23 8.43 10.64
N TRP A 82 -11.76 7.76 9.58
CA TRP A 82 -12.43 6.59 9.01
C TRP A 82 -12.31 5.35 9.90
N ILE A 83 -11.35 5.32 10.83
CA ILE A 83 -11.20 4.23 11.81
C ILE A 83 -12.48 4.04 12.61
N GLN A 84 -13.23 5.11 12.89
CA GLN A 84 -14.48 5.07 13.64
C GLN A 84 -15.72 4.82 12.77
N LYS A 85 -15.56 4.75 11.44
CA LYS A 85 -16.63 4.64 10.44
C LYS A 85 -16.49 3.38 9.59
N GLN A 86 -15.88 2.33 10.13
CA GLN A 86 -15.74 1.06 9.42
C GLN A 86 -17.12 0.46 9.12
N GLY A 87 -17.29 -0.09 7.92
CA GLY A 87 -18.59 -0.53 7.41
C GLY A 87 -19.45 0.58 6.82
N ASP A 88 -19.05 1.85 6.89
CA ASP A 88 -19.67 2.93 6.12
C ASP A 88 -19.28 2.78 4.64
N PHE A 89 -20.28 2.82 3.76
CA PHE A 89 -20.09 2.67 2.32
C PHE A 89 -19.05 3.66 1.76
N PHE A 90 -19.01 4.90 2.26
CA PHE A 90 -18.05 5.90 1.80
C PHE A 90 -16.61 5.67 2.27
N VAL A 91 -16.42 4.80 3.27
CA VAL A 91 -15.10 4.36 3.73
C VAL A 91 -14.69 3.09 3.00
N GLU A 92 -15.59 2.11 2.88
CA GLU A 92 -15.32 0.82 2.25
C GLU A 92 -15.10 0.95 0.74
N SER A 93 -15.86 1.80 0.06
CA SER A 93 -15.79 1.95 -1.40
C SER A 93 -14.40 2.30 -1.94
N PRO A 94 -13.72 3.36 -1.44
CA PRO A 94 -12.39 3.70 -1.91
C PRO A 94 -11.32 2.67 -1.50
N ILE A 95 -11.52 1.95 -0.39
CA ILE A 95 -10.62 0.84 0.02
C ILE A 95 -10.74 -0.31 -0.98
N ILE A 96 -11.96 -0.73 -1.33
CA ILE A 96 -12.22 -1.79 -2.31
C ILE A 96 -11.67 -1.41 -3.68
N LEU A 97 -11.86 -0.16 -4.11
CA LEU A 97 -11.33 0.32 -5.39
C LEU A 97 -9.79 0.26 -5.40
N LEU A 98 -9.13 0.74 -4.35
CA LEU A 98 -7.67 0.70 -4.26
C LEU A 98 -7.15 -0.74 -4.21
N ALA A 99 -7.82 -1.63 -3.47
CA ALA A 99 -7.48 -3.05 -3.40
C ALA A 99 -7.56 -3.71 -4.78
N ALA A 100 -8.63 -3.45 -5.54
CA ALA A 100 -8.80 -3.96 -6.90
C ALA A 100 -7.70 -3.46 -7.85
N ILE A 101 -7.28 -2.19 -7.72
CA ILE A 101 -6.18 -1.62 -8.52
C ILE A 101 -4.85 -2.27 -8.16
N ILE A 102 -4.56 -2.44 -6.87
CA ILE A 102 -3.34 -3.10 -6.40
C ILE A 102 -3.28 -4.54 -6.95
N TRP A 103 -4.38 -5.29 -6.85
CA TRP A 103 -4.48 -6.65 -7.36
C TRP A 103 -4.34 -6.70 -8.89
N PHE A 104 -5.00 -5.79 -9.61
CA PHE A 104 -4.82 -5.65 -11.05
C PHE A 104 -3.34 -5.45 -11.43
N LEU A 105 -2.64 -4.53 -10.77
CA LEU A 105 -1.22 -4.29 -11.05
C LEU A 105 -0.32 -5.48 -10.70
N LYS A 106 -0.72 -6.29 -9.70
CA LYS A 106 -0.04 -7.53 -9.30
C LYS A 106 -0.15 -8.61 -10.39
N ILE A 107 -1.32 -8.80 -10.99
CA ILE A 107 -1.52 -9.81 -12.03
C ILE A 107 -1.07 -9.32 -13.42
N TYR A 108 -1.18 -8.01 -13.69
CA TYR A 108 -0.79 -7.41 -14.96
C TYR A 108 0.72 -7.44 -15.17
N GLU A 109 1.18 -7.99 -16.31
CA GLU A 109 2.60 -8.19 -16.63
C GLU A 109 3.42 -8.79 -15.48
N ASN A 110 2.85 -9.77 -14.76
CA ASN A 110 3.47 -10.46 -13.64
C ASN A 110 3.99 -9.52 -12.53
N GLY A 111 3.23 -8.45 -12.24
CA GLY A 111 3.53 -7.54 -11.14
C GLY A 111 4.59 -6.49 -11.44
N LYS A 112 5.07 -6.41 -12.68
CA LYS A 112 6.10 -5.44 -13.10
C LYS A 112 5.75 -3.99 -12.76
N TYR A 113 4.45 -3.65 -12.79
CA TYR A 113 3.93 -2.31 -12.51
C TYR A 113 3.24 -2.20 -11.15
N CYS A 114 3.32 -3.22 -10.30
CA CYS A 114 2.73 -3.22 -8.98
C CYS A 114 3.56 -2.34 -8.04
N THR A 115 3.46 -1.02 -8.20
CA THR A 115 4.11 -0.01 -7.38
C THR A 115 3.16 1.13 -7.06
N PHE A 116 3.40 1.80 -5.94
CA PHE A 116 2.52 2.84 -5.45
C PHE A 116 2.30 4.00 -6.45
N PRO A 117 3.32 4.50 -7.17
CA PRO A 117 3.11 5.52 -8.22
C PRO A 117 2.19 5.07 -9.36
N HIS A 118 2.29 3.82 -9.82
CA HIS A 118 1.40 3.31 -10.87
C HIS A 118 -0.04 3.18 -10.35
N ALA A 119 -0.23 2.77 -9.09
CA ALA A 119 -1.56 2.71 -8.48
C ALA A 119 -2.22 4.10 -8.42
N ILE A 120 -1.48 5.13 -8.03
CA ILE A 120 -1.97 6.51 -8.01
C ILE A 120 -2.30 7.01 -9.43
N GLU A 121 -1.41 6.79 -10.40
CA GLU A 121 -1.64 7.20 -11.78
C GLU A 121 -2.88 6.53 -12.38
N PHE A 122 -3.07 5.23 -12.08
CA PHE A 122 -4.23 4.48 -12.53
C PHE A 122 -5.50 5.00 -11.84
N LEU A 123 -5.47 5.26 -10.53
CA LEU A 123 -6.60 5.81 -9.77
C LEU A 123 -7.04 7.19 -10.27
N ASN A 124 -6.12 8.01 -10.79
CA ASN A 124 -6.41 9.34 -11.33
C ASN A 124 -7.04 9.31 -12.74
N ARG A 125 -7.23 8.14 -13.35
CA ARG A 125 -7.91 8.03 -14.65
C ARG A 125 -9.44 8.13 -14.49
N PRO A 126 -10.16 8.52 -15.55
CA PRO A 126 -11.62 8.52 -15.49
C PRO A 126 -12.18 7.12 -15.21
N TYR A 127 -13.21 7.03 -14.36
CA TYR A 127 -13.90 5.77 -14.05
C TYR A 127 -14.42 5.03 -15.29
N ALA A 128 -14.82 5.77 -16.33
CA ALA A 128 -15.22 5.21 -17.62
C ALA A 128 -14.10 4.39 -18.31
N GLN A 129 -12.83 4.62 -17.97
CA GLN A 129 -11.68 3.87 -18.45
C GLN A 129 -11.25 2.78 -17.47
N ILE A 130 -11.24 3.11 -16.16
CA ILE A 130 -10.78 2.19 -15.12
C ILE A 130 -11.67 0.96 -15.00
N PHE A 131 -12.99 1.16 -14.85
CA PHE A 131 -13.87 0.03 -14.53
C PHE A 131 -13.95 -1.03 -15.63
N PRO A 132 -14.03 -0.70 -16.94
CA PRO A 132 -14.00 -1.73 -17.98
C PRO A 132 -12.73 -2.59 -17.95
N ILE A 133 -11.58 -2.01 -17.59
CA ILE A 133 -10.33 -2.75 -17.45
C ILE A 133 -10.40 -3.65 -16.22
N LEU A 134 -10.86 -3.15 -15.07
CA LEU A 134 -10.93 -3.97 -13.87
C LEU A 134 -11.98 -5.09 -13.98
N THR A 135 -13.14 -4.82 -14.59
CA THR A 135 -14.21 -5.82 -14.76
C THR A 135 -13.95 -6.82 -15.88
N SER A 136 -12.93 -6.61 -16.74
CA SER A 136 -12.50 -7.63 -17.70
C SER A 136 -11.76 -8.80 -17.06
N TYR A 137 -11.42 -8.70 -15.76
CA TYR A 137 -10.82 -9.78 -14.98
C TYR A 137 -11.86 -10.40 -14.06
N ASP A 138 -12.12 -11.71 -14.22
CA ASP A 138 -13.17 -12.42 -13.49
C ASP A 138 -13.01 -12.34 -11.96
N GLU A 139 -11.76 -12.40 -11.48
CA GLU A 139 -11.43 -12.29 -10.04
C GLU A 139 -11.83 -10.93 -9.45
N LEU A 140 -11.73 -9.87 -10.26
CA LEU A 140 -12.04 -8.50 -9.86
C LEU A 140 -13.50 -8.14 -10.07
N ALA A 141 -14.16 -8.72 -11.08
CA ALA A 141 -15.55 -8.43 -11.41
C ALA A 141 -16.48 -8.74 -10.24
N ASN A 142 -16.28 -9.86 -9.55
CA ASN A 142 -17.06 -10.22 -8.35
C ASN A 142 -16.80 -9.26 -7.20
N TYR A 143 -15.54 -8.83 -7.04
CA TYR A 143 -15.10 -7.94 -5.98
C TYR A 143 -15.64 -6.50 -6.16
N LEU A 144 -15.81 -6.07 -7.41
CA LEU A 144 -16.27 -4.73 -7.79
C LEU A 144 -17.79 -4.63 -8.03
N SER A 145 -18.51 -5.76 -7.98
CA SER A 145 -19.96 -5.81 -8.18
C SER A 145 -20.74 -4.77 -7.34
N PRO A 146 -20.42 -4.55 -6.04
CA PRO A 146 -21.08 -3.52 -5.25
C PRO A 146 -20.83 -2.08 -5.71
N LEU A 147 -19.69 -1.81 -6.38
CA LEU A 147 -19.31 -0.47 -6.86
C LEU A 147 -19.87 -0.16 -8.26
N TRP A 148 -19.95 -1.18 -9.12
CA TRP A 148 -20.41 -1.03 -10.51
C TRP A 148 -21.88 -0.58 -10.62
N THR A 149 -22.72 -1.02 -9.69
CA THR A 149 -24.13 -0.60 -9.63
C THR A 149 -24.26 0.91 -9.36
N LEU A 150 -23.34 1.49 -8.59
CA LEU A 150 -23.30 2.92 -8.28
C LEU A 150 -22.69 3.75 -9.41
N GLY A 151 -21.60 3.29 -10.05
CA GLY A 151 -20.95 4.00 -11.16
C GLY A 151 -21.88 4.22 -12.36
N ARG A 152 -22.84 3.31 -12.60
CA ARG A 152 -23.90 3.51 -13.60
C ARG A 152 -24.93 4.57 -13.18
N ALA A 153 -25.17 4.78 -11.89
CA ALA A 153 -26.07 5.82 -11.41
C ALA A 153 -25.47 7.21 -11.66
N GLU A 154 -24.18 7.41 -11.38
CA GLU A 154 -23.48 8.68 -11.67
C GLU A 154 -23.38 8.96 -13.18
N HIS A 155 -23.07 7.95 -14.00
CA HIS A 155 -23.08 8.10 -15.46
C HIS A 155 -24.46 8.46 -16.02
N ARG A 156 -25.54 7.91 -15.45
CA ARG A 156 -26.93 8.27 -15.84
C ARG A 156 -27.32 9.68 -15.42
N ILE A 157 -26.78 10.20 -14.31
CA ILE A 157 -27.05 11.58 -13.84
C ILE A 157 -26.28 12.58 -14.72
N SER A 158 -25.03 12.27 -15.08
CA SER A 158 -24.23 13.11 -15.99
C SER A 158 -24.82 13.19 -17.41
N CYS A 159 -25.37 12.09 -17.93
CA CYS A 159 -26.02 12.08 -19.25
C CYS A 159 -27.45 12.66 -19.25
N ARG A 160 -28.08 12.89 -18.10
CA ARG A 160 -29.39 13.58 -18.00
C ARG A 160 -29.28 15.10 -17.79
N GLY A 161 -28.05 15.60 -17.61
CA GLY A 161 -27.75 17.03 -17.43
C GLY A 161 -27.21 17.73 -18.67
N ARG A 162 -27.36 17.15 -19.87
CA ARG A 162 -27.12 17.81 -21.16
C ARG A 162 -28.36 17.74 -22.02
#